data_AF-A0A1F5BHK8-F1
#
_entry.id   AF-A0A1F5BHK8-F1
#
_cell.length_a   1.000
_cell.length_b   1.000
_cell.length_c   1.000
_cell.angle_alpha   90.00
_cell.angle_beta   90.00
_cell.angle_gamma   90.00
#
_symmetry.space_group_name_H-M   'P 1'
#
loop_
_entity.id
_entity.type
_entity.pdbx_description
1 polymer ?
#
loop_
_entity_poly.entity_id
_entity_poly.type
_entity_poly.pdbx_seq_one_letter_code
_entity_poly.pdbx_strand_id
1 'polypeptide(L)'
;MALKKCRDFARRAVRSEGRLRLVPRVFLPETAAGSFVATAPNAGRPDLGPDNERGTGASWNESFTCHARVVARYALLLAHTLGMTDEVFLRELERGAHLHDIGKIGIPRSILVKSGTLTALERDIMSDHPLIGWGMVRGLDVSPEVRRAILCHHERFDGRGYPFGLSGGTIPGEARIIALADALDAITSDRSYRSRRGFGQARLEILRDRGMTFDPDVVDAFLSLPIELWRRVKLQEVCLLSTPKAIQ
;
A
#
# COMPACT_ATOMS: atom_id res chain seq x y z
N MET A 1 16.34 22.01 9.47
CA MET A 1 17.64 21.66 8.84
C MET A 1 17.85 20.14 8.64
N ALA A 2 17.44 19.28 9.59
CA ALA A 2 17.59 17.81 9.48
C ALA A 2 16.72 17.16 8.38
N LEU A 3 15.43 17.52 8.28
CA LEU A 3 14.53 16.98 7.25
C LEU A 3 14.97 17.31 5.82
N LYS A 4 15.48 18.52 5.57
CA LYS A 4 16.05 18.90 4.27
C LYS A 4 17.25 18.03 3.89
N LYS A 5 18.18 17.77 4.83
CA LYS A 5 19.33 16.88 4.59
C LYS A 5 18.89 15.43 4.38
N CYS A 6 17.89 14.96 5.13
CA CYS A 6 17.27 13.65 4.95
C CYS A 6 16.67 13.52 3.54
N ARG A 7 15.90 14.53 3.10
CA ARG A 7 15.31 14.61 1.77
C ARG A 7 16.37 14.61 0.66
N ASP A 8 17.42 15.44 0.79
CA ASP A 8 18.49 15.52 -0.22
C ASP A 8 19.28 14.20 -0.33
N PHE A 9 19.46 13.48 0.78
CA PHE A 9 20.08 12.14 0.79
C PHE A 9 19.18 11.08 0.18
N ALA A 10 17.92 11.02 0.63
CA ALA A 10 16.93 10.07 0.15
C ALA A 10 16.69 10.22 -1.36
N ARG A 11 16.68 11.46 -1.88
CA ARG A 11 16.60 11.75 -3.31
C ARG A 11 17.77 11.18 -4.12
N ARG A 12 18.98 11.16 -3.56
CA ARG A 12 20.15 10.56 -4.22
C ARG A 12 20.05 9.04 -4.26
N ALA A 13 19.63 8.41 -3.15
CA ALA A 13 19.43 6.97 -3.08
C ALA A 13 18.44 6.46 -4.14
N VAL A 14 17.31 7.15 -4.32
CA VAL A 14 16.31 6.80 -5.35
C VAL A 14 16.87 6.88 -6.77
N ARG A 15 17.84 7.78 -7.04
CA ARG A 15 18.42 7.97 -8.38
C ARG A 15 19.52 6.97 -8.73
N SER A 16 20.25 6.47 -7.73
CA SER A 16 21.36 5.53 -7.93
C SER A 16 20.89 4.08 -8.11
N GLU A 17 19.65 3.78 -7.77
CA GLU A 17 19.11 2.42 -7.77
C GLU A 17 18.19 2.24 -9.01
N GLY A 18 18.39 1.15 -9.76
CA GLY A 18 17.89 0.96 -11.13
C GLY A 18 16.39 1.18 -11.36
N ARG A 19 16.02 1.55 -12.59
CA ARG A 19 14.62 1.81 -12.98
C ARG A 19 13.97 0.58 -13.60
N LEU A 20 12.88 0.12 -12.99
CA LEU A 20 12.00 -0.87 -13.61
C LEU A 20 11.13 -0.21 -14.68
N ARG A 21 11.20 -0.75 -15.90
CA ARG A 21 10.28 -0.40 -16.97
C ARG A 21 9.03 -1.26 -16.82
N LEU A 22 7.89 -0.61 -16.57
CA LEU A 22 6.60 -1.29 -16.62
C LEU A 22 6.25 -1.48 -18.09
N VAL A 23 5.80 -2.69 -18.45
CA VAL A 23 5.35 -3.00 -19.80
C VAL A 23 4.10 -3.87 -19.63
N PRO A 24 2.91 -3.41 -20.01
CA PRO A 24 1.71 -4.23 -19.89
C PRO A 24 1.84 -5.46 -20.80
N ARG A 25 1.75 -6.66 -20.22
CA ARG A 25 1.58 -7.91 -20.96
C ARG A 25 0.13 -8.34 -20.86
N VAL A 26 -0.61 -8.23 -21.96
CA VAL A 26 -1.98 -8.74 -22.01
C VAL A 26 -1.97 -10.18 -22.54
N PHE A 27 -2.31 -11.14 -21.68
CA PHE A 27 -3.02 -12.35 -22.10
C PHE A 27 -3.72 -13.03 -20.91
N LEU A 28 -5.06 -13.19 -20.99
CA LEU A 28 -5.80 -14.22 -20.24
C LEU A 28 -7.00 -14.69 -21.07
N PRO A 29 -7.07 -15.98 -21.45
CA PRO A 29 -8.32 -16.71 -21.57
C PRO A 29 -8.47 -17.72 -20.41
N GLU A 30 -9.71 -18.17 -20.27
CA GLU A 30 -10.39 -18.66 -19.06
C GLU A 30 -9.72 -19.82 -18.30
N THR A 31 -10.09 -19.94 -17.02
CA THR A 31 -9.79 -21.04 -16.08
C THR A 31 -8.46 -20.99 -15.28
N ALA A 32 -8.19 -19.87 -14.60
CA ALA A 32 -7.23 -19.87 -13.50
C ALA A 32 -7.84 -19.29 -12.23
N ALA A 33 -8.93 -19.90 -11.75
CA ALA A 33 -9.20 -19.99 -10.32
C ALA A 33 -8.30 -21.07 -9.66
N GLY A 34 -7.02 -21.11 -10.05
CA GLY A 34 -6.01 -21.96 -9.45
C GLY A 34 -5.63 -21.39 -8.10
N SER A 35 -6.11 -22.03 -7.04
CA SER A 35 -5.71 -21.93 -5.64
C SER A 35 -4.58 -20.95 -5.33
N PHE A 36 -4.91 -19.69 -5.06
CA PHE A 36 -4.08 -18.81 -4.22
C PHE A 36 -4.25 -19.26 -2.76
N VAL A 37 -3.72 -20.45 -2.44
CA VAL A 37 -3.63 -20.95 -1.07
C VAL A 37 -2.22 -20.64 -0.60
N ALA A 38 -2.07 -19.52 0.11
CA ALA A 38 -0.91 -19.32 0.96
C ALA A 38 -1.08 -20.23 2.18
N THR A 39 -0.35 -21.36 2.20
CA THR A 39 -0.22 -22.19 3.39
C THR A 39 0.55 -21.40 4.45
N ALA A 40 -0.12 -21.04 5.54
CA ALA A 40 0.55 -20.55 6.74
C ALA A 40 1.26 -21.74 7.43
N PRO A 41 2.53 -21.62 7.84
CA PRO A 41 3.18 -22.65 8.61
C PRO A 41 2.56 -22.71 10.01
N ASN A 42 2.15 -23.92 10.40
CA ASN A 42 1.66 -24.26 11.72
C ASN A 42 2.82 -24.17 12.73
N ALA A 43 2.81 -23.16 13.59
CA ALA A 43 3.67 -23.10 14.76
C ALA A 43 2.78 -23.10 16.00
N GLY A 44 2.93 -24.14 16.83
CA GLY A 44 2.15 -24.38 18.04
C GLY A 44 2.20 -23.20 19.01
N ARG A 45 1.06 -22.93 19.66
CA ARG A 45 0.95 -21.93 20.72
C ARG A 45 1.41 -22.52 22.06
N PRO A 46 2.13 -21.76 22.90
CA PRO A 46 2.09 -21.97 24.33
C PRO A 46 0.80 -21.36 24.92
N ASP A 47 0.24 -22.08 25.89
CA ASP A 47 -0.88 -21.71 26.74
C ASP A 47 -0.49 -20.55 27.66
N LEU A 48 -1.24 -19.44 27.61
CA LEU A 48 -1.19 -18.36 28.58
C LEU A 48 -2.62 -17.99 28.95
N GLY A 49 -2.92 -18.11 30.25
CA GLY A 49 -4.24 -18.01 30.86
C GLY A 49 -4.89 -16.62 30.84
N PRO A 50 -5.98 -16.44 31.61
CA PRO A 50 -6.95 -15.40 31.34
C PRO A 50 -6.60 -14.09 32.05
N ASP A 51 -6.13 -13.10 31.30
CA ASP A 51 -6.05 -11.72 31.79
C ASP A 51 -7.33 -10.94 31.44
N ASN A 52 -8.14 -10.78 32.47
CA ASN A 52 -9.17 -9.75 32.60
C ASN A 52 -8.49 -8.40 32.79
N GLU A 53 -8.72 -7.42 31.90
CA GLU A 53 -9.16 -6.07 32.29
C GLU A 53 -9.43 -5.11 31.12
N ARG A 54 -10.33 -4.17 31.41
CA ARG A 54 -11.09 -3.25 30.56
C ARG A 54 -10.25 -2.19 29.83
N GLY A 55 -10.53 -1.99 28.55
CA GLY A 55 -10.16 -0.77 27.79
C GLY A 55 -10.02 -1.04 26.29
N THR A 56 -10.84 -0.40 25.48
CA THR A 56 -10.94 -0.58 24.01
C THR A 56 -9.63 -0.26 23.27
N GLY A 57 -8.74 -1.24 23.15
CA GLY A 57 -7.50 -1.17 22.37
C GLY A 57 -7.58 -1.78 20.96
N ALA A 58 -8.70 -2.42 20.61
CA ALA A 58 -8.81 -3.25 19.41
C ALA A 58 -9.10 -2.52 18.07
N SER A 59 -9.44 -1.22 18.07
CA SER A 59 -10.01 -0.59 16.85
C SER A 59 -8.99 -0.10 15.80
N TRP A 60 -7.71 0.11 16.15
CA TRP A 60 -6.74 0.77 15.25
C TRP A 60 -5.75 -0.20 14.59
N ASN A 61 -5.19 -1.13 15.37
CA ASN A 61 -4.20 -2.08 14.87
C ASN A 61 -4.81 -3.05 13.85
N GLU A 62 -6.08 -3.44 14.04
CA GLU A 62 -6.79 -4.33 13.11
C GLU A 62 -7.06 -3.66 11.76
N SER A 63 -7.43 -2.37 11.75
CA SER A 63 -7.71 -1.63 10.52
C SER A 63 -6.43 -1.35 9.70
N PHE A 64 -5.33 -1.00 10.36
CA PHE A 64 -4.04 -0.76 9.70
C PHE A 64 -3.43 -2.06 9.14
N THR A 65 -3.50 -3.15 9.91
CA THR A 65 -2.98 -4.46 9.48
C THR A 65 -3.81 -5.03 8.33
N CYS A 66 -5.13 -4.88 8.36
CA CYS A 66 -6.00 -5.26 7.26
C CYS A 66 -5.68 -4.47 5.98
N HIS A 67 -5.54 -3.15 6.11
CA HIS A 67 -5.19 -2.27 4.99
C HIS A 67 -3.86 -2.68 4.32
N ALA A 68 -2.78 -2.80 5.11
CA ALA A 68 -1.47 -3.17 4.60
C ALA A 68 -1.47 -4.53 3.87
N ARG A 69 -2.30 -5.48 4.31
CA ARG A 69 -2.47 -6.78 3.65
C ARG A 69 -3.24 -6.68 2.34
N VAL A 70 -4.35 -5.94 2.32
CA VAL A 70 -5.13 -5.72 1.09
C VAL A 70 -4.27 -5.02 0.04
N VAL A 71 -3.54 -3.97 0.42
CA VAL A 71 -2.62 -3.25 -0.48
C VAL A 71 -1.55 -4.16 -1.05
N ALA A 72 -0.93 -5.02 -0.22
CA ALA A 72 0.05 -5.98 -0.70
C ALA A 72 -0.52 -6.96 -1.73
N ARG A 73 -1.72 -7.51 -1.47
CA ARG A 73 -2.38 -8.44 -2.40
C ARG A 73 -2.78 -7.76 -3.71
N TYR A 74 -3.26 -6.51 -3.65
CA TYR A 74 -3.52 -5.71 -4.83
C TYR A 74 -2.25 -5.42 -5.63
N ALA A 75 -1.16 -5.06 -4.95
CA ALA A 75 0.12 -4.79 -5.60
C ALA A 75 0.65 -6.01 -6.35
N LEU A 76 0.61 -7.20 -5.74
CA LEU A 76 1.00 -8.45 -6.38
C LEU A 76 0.12 -8.78 -7.59
N LEU A 77 -1.21 -8.63 -7.47
CA LEU A 77 -2.12 -8.87 -8.58
C LEU A 77 -1.84 -7.92 -9.77
N LEU A 78 -1.57 -6.64 -9.50
CA LEU A 78 -1.17 -5.68 -10.53
C LEU A 78 0.17 -6.07 -11.16
N ALA A 79 1.18 -6.42 -10.37
CA ALA A 79 2.49 -6.81 -10.87
C ALA A 79 2.42 -8.04 -11.80
N HIS A 80 1.67 -9.08 -11.40
CA HIS A 80 1.44 -10.23 -12.27
C HIS A 80 0.72 -9.87 -13.57
N THR A 81 -0.27 -8.98 -13.49
CA THR A 81 -1.00 -8.48 -14.68
C THR A 81 -0.09 -7.66 -15.61
N LEU A 82 0.91 -6.98 -15.05
CA LEU A 82 1.98 -6.31 -15.79
C LEU A 82 3.04 -7.30 -16.33
N GLY A 83 2.85 -8.61 -16.16
CA GLY A 83 3.79 -9.63 -16.63
C GLY A 83 5.07 -9.73 -15.82
N MET A 84 5.09 -9.24 -14.59
CA MET A 84 6.24 -9.36 -13.69
C MET A 84 6.28 -10.77 -13.08
N THR A 85 7.38 -11.47 -13.31
CA THR A 85 7.60 -12.86 -12.87
C THR A 85 8.84 -13.04 -12.02
N ASP A 86 9.58 -11.96 -11.74
CA ASP A 86 10.75 -12.03 -10.86
C ASP A 86 10.30 -12.20 -9.41
N GLU A 87 10.53 -13.40 -8.87
CA GLU A 87 10.14 -13.77 -7.51
C GLU A 87 10.83 -12.94 -6.42
N VAL A 88 12.05 -12.46 -6.65
CA VAL A 88 12.73 -11.57 -5.71
C VAL A 88 12.01 -10.23 -5.68
N PHE A 89 11.75 -9.66 -6.86
CA PHE A 89 11.01 -8.40 -6.96
C PHE A 89 9.62 -8.50 -6.34
N LEU A 90 8.86 -9.56 -6.61
CA LEU A 90 7.51 -9.75 -6.07
C LEU A 90 7.50 -9.81 -4.54
N ARG A 91 8.46 -10.53 -3.93
CA ARG A 91 8.62 -10.56 -2.46
C ARG A 91 8.94 -9.18 -1.90
N GLU A 92 9.83 -8.42 -2.54
CA GLU A 92 10.19 -7.09 -2.06
C GLU A 92 9.07 -6.06 -2.29
N LEU A 93 8.29 -6.20 -3.36
CA LEU A 93 7.07 -5.41 -3.58
C LEU A 93 6.04 -5.65 -2.47
N GLU A 94 5.80 -6.92 -2.10
CA GLU A 94 4.91 -7.28 -1.00
C GLU A 94 5.41 -6.70 0.35
N ARG A 95 6.70 -6.87 0.66
CA ARG A 95 7.30 -6.27 1.86
C ARG A 95 7.16 -4.75 1.86
N GLY A 96 7.40 -4.11 0.71
CA GLY A 96 7.25 -2.67 0.53
C GLY A 96 5.81 -2.20 0.76
N ALA A 97 4.83 -2.94 0.24
CA ALA A 97 3.41 -2.67 0.44
C ALA A 97 2.98 -2.84 1.90
N HIS A 98 3.52 -3.81 2.64
CA HIS A 98 3.24 -3.93 4.08
C HIS A 98 3.80 -2.78 4.91
N LEU A 99 4.94 -2.24 4.49
CA LEU A 99 5.68 -1.23 5.25
C LEU A 99 5.43 0.20 4.78
N HIS A 100 4.68 0.42 3.70
CA HIS A 100 4.59 1.73 3.02
C HIS A 100 4.26 2.87 3.99
N ASP A 101 3.37 2.60 4.95
CA ASP A 101 2.86 3.56 5.93
C ASP A 101 3.59 3.50 7.30
N ILE A 102 4.68 2.76 7.46
CA ILE A 102 5.37 2.58 8.77
C ILE A 102 5.74 3.91 9.43
N GLY A 103 6.03 4.94 8.63
CA GLY A 103 6.35 6.26 9.12
C GLY A 103 5.21 6.98 9.83
N LYS A 104 3.96 6.50 9.72
CA LYS A 104 2.83 7.04 10.49
C LYS A 104 3.04 6.90 12.01
N ILE A 105 3.91 5.99 12.46
CA ILE A 105 4.36 5.90 13.86
C ILE A 105 4.94 7.23 14.36
N GLY A 106 5.60 8.00 13.49
CA GLY A 106 6.17 9.30 13.83
C GLY A 106 5.22 10.49 13.67
N ILE A 107 3.97 10.27 13.26
CA ILE A 107 2.97 11.35 13.08
C ILE A 107 2.22 11.55 14.40
N PRO A 108 1.99 12.81 14.84
CA PRO A 108 1.22 13.08 16.04
C PRO A 108 -0.16 12.42 16.02
N ARG A 109 -0.53 11.73 17.11
CA ARG A 109 -1.81 11.01 17.23
C ARG A 109 -3.00 11.93 16.96
N SER A 110 -2.96 13.19 17.41
CA SER A 110 -4.02 14.18 17.19
C SER A 110 -4.31 14.44 15.71
N ILE A 111 -3.31 14.31 14.84
CA ILE A 111 -3.46 14.44 13.39
C ILE A 111 -3.98 13.13 12.78
N LEU A 112 -3.44 11.98 13.20
CA LEU A 112 -3.82 10.66 12.69
C LEU A 112 -5.30 10.33 12.92
N VAL A 113 -5.85 10.70 14.09
CA VAL A 113 -7.22 10.35 14.48
C VAL A 113 -8.24 11.45 14.22
N LYS A 114 -7.85 12.53 13.53
CA LYS A 114 -8.70 13.70 13.34
C LYS A 114 -9.93 13.37 12.49
N SER A 115 -11.11 13.56 13.08
CA SER A 115 -12.41 13.43 12.43
C SER A 115 -12.73 14.71 11.64
N GLY A 116 -12.05 14.94 10.51
CA GLY A 116 -12.28 16.13 9.69
C GLY A 116 -11.16 16.41 8.70
N THR A 117 -11.27 17.52 7.97
CA THR A 117 -10.22 17.93 7.06
C THR A 117 -8.98 18.38 7.85
N LEU A 118 -7.82 17.88 7.43
CA LEU A 118 -6.53 18.37 7.91
C LEU A 118 -6.36 19.82 7.43
N THR A 119 -5.81 20.68 8.28
CA THR A 119 -5.31 22.02 7.93
C THR A 119 -4.09 21.91 7.00
N ALA A 120 -3.65 23.01 6.39
CA ALA A 120 -2.44 23.00 5.56
C ALA A 120 -1.21 22.48 6.33
N LEU A 121 -1.00 22.98 7.56
CA LEU A 121 0.11 22.54 8.41
C LEU A 121 0.00 21.05 8.79
N GLU A 122 -1.19 20.58 9.13
CA GLU A 122 -1.38 19.15 9.47
C GLU A 122 -1.18 18.25 8.26
N ARG A 123 -1.54 18.70 7.05
CA ARG A 123 -1.24 17.97 5.80
C ARG A 123 0.25 17.92 5.54
N ASP A 124 0.96 19.02 5.75
CA ASP A 124 2.42 19.06 5.59
C ASP A 124 3.09 18.05 6.55
N ILE A 125 2.69 18.05 7.83
CA ILE A 125 3.18 17.07 8.81
C ILE A 125 2.82 15.64 8.39
N MET A 126 1.57 15.38 7.96
CA MET A 126 1.17 14.06 7.48
C MET A 126 2.02 13.61 6.28
N SER A 127 2.38 14.53 5.38
CA SER A 127 3.20 14.24 4.19
C SER A 127 4.65 13.87 4.50
N ASP A 128 5.11 14.04 5.74
CA ASP A 128 6.46 13.65 6.16
C ASP A 128 6.59 12.14 6.43
N HIS A 129 5.48 11.40 6.57
CA HIS A 129 5.55 9.98 6.93
C HIS A 129 6.39 9.10 5.97
N PRO A 130 6.48 9.33 4.64
CA PRO A 130 7.37 8.55 3.78
C PRO A 130 8.85 8.74 4.17
N LEU A 131 9.24 9.98 4.49
CA LEU A 131 10.60 10.31 4.93
C LEU A 131 10.90 9.75 6.31
N ILE A 132 9.94 9.80 7.23
CA ILE A 132 10.05 9.21 8.57
C ILE A 132 10.22 7.69 8.45
N GLY A 133 9.36 7.04 7.66
CA GLY A 133 9.40 5.59 7.46
C GLY A 133 10.71 5.13 6.83
N TRP A 134 11.19 5.84 5.81
CA TRP A 134 12.52 5.60 5.23
C TRP A 134 13.63 5.77 6.28
N GLY A 135 13.54 6.78 7.13
CA GLY A 135 14.47 7.02 8.23
C GLY A 135 14.48 5.91 9.29
N MET A 136 13.34 5.25 9.51
CA MET A 136 13.23 4.10 10.43
C MET A 136 13.89 2.85 9.86
N VAL A 137 13.78 2.62 8.55
CA VAL A 137 14.25 1.36 7.93
C VAL A 137 15.65 1.45 7.31
N ARG A 138 16.22 2.64 7.11
CA ARG A 138 17.54 2.82 6.46
C ARG A 138 18.71 2.11 7.15
N GLY A 139 18.62 1.86 8.45
CA GLY A 139 19.64 1.14 9.24
C GLY A 139 19.41 -0.36 9.32
N LEU A 140 18.32 -0.86 8.74
CA LEU A 140 17.95 -2.27 8.72
C LEU A 140 18.34 -2.91 7.38
N ASP A 141 18.46 -4.23 7.40
CA ASP A 141 18.66 -5.05 6.20
C ASP A 141 17.34 -5.20 5.42
N VAL A 142 16.91 -4.08 4.82
CA VAL A 142 15.78 -4.00 3.90
C VAL A 142 16.29 -3.68 2.51
N SER A 143 15.68 -4.28 1.50
CA SER A 143 16.08 -4.07 0.12
C SER A 143 15.90 -2.61 -0.32
N PRO A 144 16.67 -2.17 -1.33
CA PRO A 144 16.43 -0.91 -2.02
C PRO A 144 14.97 -0.71 -2.48
N GLU A 145 14.34 -1.77 -3.00
CA GLU A 145 12.96 -1.77 -3.48
C GLU A 145 11.97 -1.41 -2.37
N VAL A 146 12.11 -2.05 -1.20
CA VAL A 146 11.28 -1.76 -0.02
C VAL A 146 11.46 -0.31 0.43
N ARG A 147 12.70 0.19 0.47
CA ARG A 147 12.97 1.59 0.85
C ARG A 147 12.33 2.57 -0.12
N ARG A 148 12.39 2.30 -1.43
CA ARG A 148 11.77 3.13 -2.48
C ARG A 148 10.25 3.07 -2.45
N ALA A 149 9.67 1.91 -2.19
CA ALA A 149 8.23 1.76 -1.96
C ALA A 149 7.74 2.65 -0.82
N ILE A 150 8.37 2.56 0.36
CA ILE A 150 8.03 3.40 1.52
C ILE A 150 8.17 4.88 1.20
N LEU A 151 9.26 5.26 0.53
CA LEU A 151 9.61 6.65 0.33
C LEU A 151 8.79 7.35 -0.77
N CYS A 152 8.41 6.62 -1.82
CA CYS A 152 7.88 7.21 -3.06
C CYS A 152 6.42 6.83 -3.36
N HIS A 153 5.71 6.08 -2.51
CA HIS A 153 4.33 5.64 -2.79
C HIS A 153 3.30 6.79 -2.88
N HIS A 154 3.66 8.01 -2.49
CA HIS A 154 2.84 9.22 -2.67
C HIS A 154 3.36 10.16 -3.78
N GLU A 155 4.36 9.73 -4.54
CA GLU A 155 4.72 10.41 -5.78
C GLU A 155 3.59 10.24 -6.81
N ARG A 156 3.35 11.28 -7.61
CA ARG A 156 2.29 11.31 -8.61
C ARG A 156 2.90 11.29 -9.99
N PHE A 157 2.30 10.58 -10.94
CA PHE A 157 2.84 10.47 -12.29
C PHE A 157 3.08 11.82 -12.97
N ASP A 158 2.27 12.84 -12.65
CA ASP A 158 2.38 14.23 -13.12
C ASP A 158 3.46 15.09 -12.41
N GLY A 159 4.16 14.55 -11.41
CA GLY A 159 5.20 15.27 -10.65
C GLY A 159 4.67 16.18 -9.54
N ARG A 160 3.36 16.21 -9.28
CA ARG A 160 2.76 17.01 -8.19
C ARG A 160 2.70 16.26 -6.85
N GLY A 161 3.33 15.08 -6.79
CA GLY A 161 3.40 14.26 -5.59
C GLY A 161 4.50 14.70 -4.63
N TYR A 162 4.70 13.89 -3.59
CA TYR A 162 5.68 14.13 -2.54
C TYR A 162 6.40 12.83 -2.19
N PRO A 163 7.61 12.88 -1.59
CA PRO A 163 8.31 14.06 -1.06
C PRO A 163 9.22 14.81 -2.05
N PHE A 164 9.46 14.31 -3.26
CA PHE A 164 10.44 14.87 -4.19
C PHE A 164 9.86 15.44 -5.48
N GLY A 165 8.58 15.20 -5.78
CA GLY A 165 7.95 15.60 -7.03
C GLY A 165 8.54 14.85 -8.22
N LEU A 166 8.71 13.54 -8.07
CA LEU A 166 9.13 12.66 -9.17
C LEU A 166 7.97 12.50 -10.15
N SER A 167 8.27 12.42 -11.44
CA SER A 167 7.27 12.29 -12.50
C SER A 167 7.59 11.13 -13.46
N GLY A 168 6.54 10.57 -14.05
CA GLY A 168 6.64 9.50 -15.04
C GLY A 168 7.51 8.32 -14.59
N GLY A 169 8.34 7.83 -15.51
CA GLY A 169 9.29 6.73 -15.25
C GLY A 169 10.49 7.09 -14.36
N THR A 170 10.52 8.28 -13.74
CA THR A 170 11.49 8.57 -12.66
C THR A 170 11.00 8.05 -11.31
N ILE A 171 9.71 7.75 -11.19
CA ILE A 171 9.11 7.11 -10.03
C ILE A 171 9.44 5.61 -10.09
N PRO A 172 9.94 4.99 -9.01
CA PRO A 172 10.19 3.55 -8.95
C PRO A 172 8.94 2.74 -9.32
N GLY A 173 9.12 1.59 -9.98
CA GLY A 173 7.99 0.78 -10.48
C GLY A 173 7.10 0.25 -9.35
N GLU A 174 7.73 -0.23 -8.30
CA GLU A 174 7.10 -0.69 -7.06
C GLU A 174 6.25 0.41 -6.40
N ALA A 175 6.73 1.65 -6.38
CA ALA A 175 6.00 2.77 -5.81
C ALA A 175 4.78 3.14 -6.66
N ARG A 176 4.89 3.09 -8.00
CA ARG A 176 3.76 3.32 -8.92
C ARG A 176 2.66 2.27 -8.76
N ILE A 177 3.05 1.00 -8.55
CA ILE A 177 2.11 -0.09 -8.29
C ILE A 177 1.42 0.09 -6.94
N ILE A 178 2.19 0.34 -5.87
CA ILE A 178 1.66 0.52 -4.52
C ILE A 178 0.74 1.74 -4.43
N ALA A 179 1.05 2.85 -5.12
CA ALA A 179 0.21 4.05 -5.13
C ALA A 179 -1.22 3.76 -5.61
N LEU A 180 -1.38 2.97 -6.68
CA LEU A 180 -2.71 2.58 -7.17
C LEU A 180 -3.39 1.58 -6.22
N ALA A 181 -2.63 0.62 -5.68
CA ALA A 181 -3.15 -0.36 -4.73
C ALA A 181 -3.67 0.29 -3.43
N ASP A 182 -2.91 1.22 -2.84
CA ASP A 182 -3.31 2.01 -1.68
C ASP A 182 -4.57 2.84 -1.97
N ALA A 183 -4.59 3.57 -3.10
CA ALA A 183 -5.75 4.35 -3.49
C ALA A 183 -7.01 3.48 -3.67
N LEU A 184 -6.89 2.31 -4.31
CA LEU A 184 -8.01 1.38 -4.49
C LEU A 184 -8.57 0.92 -3.15
N ASP A 185 -7.71 0.51 -2.21
CA ASP A 185 -8.18 0.13 -0.88
C ASP A 185 -8.79 1.33 -0.14
N ALA A 186 -8.13 2.48 -0.18
CA ALA A 186 -8.60 3.72 0.45
C ALA A 186 -9.96 4.18 -0.08
N ILE A 187 -10.26 4.00 -1.36
CA ILE A 187 -11.56 4.32 -1.96
C ILE A 187 -12.65 3.33 -1.52
N THR A 188 -12.30 2.05 -1.45
CA THR A 188 -13.24 0.93 -1.24
C THR A 188 -13.38 0.49 0.22
N SER A 189 -12.60 1.04 1.13
CA SER A 189 -12.69 0.87 2.59
C SER A 189 -13.51 1.99 3.23
N ASP A 190 -14.19 1.67 4.34
CA ASP A 190 -14.78 2.67 5.22
C ASP A 190 -13.65 3.40 5.97
N ARG A 191 -13.75 4.72 6.08
CA ARG A 191 -12.84 5.54 6.88
C ARG A 191 -13.64 6.37 7.88
N SER A 192 -13.01 6.76 8.99
CA SER A 192 -13.61 7.56 10.06
C SER A 192 -14.32 8.83 9.59
N TYR A 193 -13.92 9.38 8.44
CA TYR A 193 -14.46 10.58 7.83
C TYR A 193 -15.26 10.34 6.53
N ARG A 194 -15.37 9.10 6.04
CA ARG A 194 -16.07 8.80 4.77
C ARG A 194 -16.49 7.33 4.67
N SER A 195 -17.76 7.11 4.33
CA SER A 195 -18.26 5.79 3.95
C SER A 195 -17.53 5.24 2.71
N ARG A 196 -17.39 3.91 2.64
CA ARG A 196 -16.79 3.23 1.49
C ARG A 196 -17.54 3.57 0.22
N ARG A 197 -16.78 3.76 -0.86
CA ARG A 197 -17.33 3.93 -2.20
C ARG A 197 -17.23 2.61 -2.94
N GLY A 198 -18.25 2.28 -3.74
CA GLY A 198 -18.27 1.01 -4.47
C GLY A 198 -17.10 0.90 -5.46
N PHE A 199 -16.68 -0.33 -5.77
CA PHE A 199 -15.61 -0.60 -6.74
C PHE A 199 -15.85 0.04 -8.13
N GLY A 200 -17.11 0.20 -8.55
CA GLY A 200 -17.45 0.91 -9.79
C GLY A 200 -17.02 2.38 -9.76
N GLN A 201 -17.22 3.06 -8.62
CA GLN A 201 -16.75 4.43 -8.45
C GLN A 201 -15.23 4.50 -8.35
N ALA A 202 -14.60 3.57 -7.63
CA ALA A 202 -13.13 3.47 -7.58
C ALA A 202 -12.54 3.35 -8.99
N ARG A 203 -13.16 2.54 -9.85
CA ARG A 203 -12.75 2.39 -11.24
C ARG A 203 -12.84 3.69 -12.04
N LEU A 204 -13.95 4.42 -11.91
CA LEU A 204 -14.11 5.72 -12.59
C LEU A 204 -13.10 6.76 -12.11
N GLU A 205 -12.83 6.81 -10.81
CA GLU A 205 -11.87 7.76 -10.22
C GLU A 205 -10.43 7.45 -10.65
N ILE A 206 -10.02 6.18 -10.55
CA ILE A 206 -8.69 5.75 -10.98
C ILE A 206 -8.49 6.00 -12.49
N LEU A 207 -9.50 5.75 -13.32
CA LEU A 207 -9.45 6.05 -14.75
C LEU A 207 -9.31 7.55 -15.04
N ARG A 208 -10.04 8.41 -14.31
CA ARG A 208 -9.94 9.87 -14.46
C ARG A 208 -8.53 10.39 -14.15
N ASP A 209 -7.86 9.76 -13.20
CA ASP A 209 -6.53 10.13 -12.73
C ASP A 209 -5.38 9.45 -13.50
N ARG A 210 -5.69 8.71 -14.58
CA ARG A 210 -4.72 8.05 -15.45
C ARG A 210 -3.76 9.06 -16.08
N GLY A 211 -2.46 8.86 -15.87
CA GLY A 211 -1.41 9.78 -16.35
C GLY A 211 -1.26 11.05 -15.53
N MET A 212 -2.11 11.27 -14.51
CA MET A 212 -2.01 12.37 -13.56
C MET A 212 -1.48 11.87 -12.22
N THR A 213 -2.33 11.18 -11.46
CA THR A 213 -1.94 10.57 -10.18
C THR A 213 -1.21 9.26 -10.46
N PHE A 214 -1.81 8.42 -11.31
CA PHE A 214 -1.40 7.04 -11.51
C PHE A 214 -0.69 6.84 -12.85
N ASP A 215 0.21 5.87 -12.86
CA ASP A 215 0.85 5.42 -14.09
C ASP A 215 -0.19 4.82 -15.06
N PRO A 216 -0.22 5.28 -16.34
CA PRO A 216 -1.08 4.71 -17.37
C PRO A 216 -1.04 3.19 -17.49
N ASP A 217 0.14 2.57 -17.44
CA ASP A 217 0.31 1.12 -17.60
C ASP A 217 -0.31 0.36 -16.41
N VAL A 218 -0.15 0.90 -15.19
CA VAL A 218 -0.73 0.31 -13.97
C VAL A 218 -2.25 0.47 -13.97
N VAL A 219 -2.77 1.61 -14.44
CA VAL A 219 -4.21 1.81 -14.61
C VAL A 219 -4.77 0.84 -15.64
N ASP A 220 -4.10 0.66 -16.77
CA ASP A 220 -4.57 -0.24 -17.83
C ASP A 220 -4.60 -1.70 -17.32
N ALA A 221 -3.59 -2.12 -16.56
CA ALA A 221 -3.59 -3.42 -15.87
C ALA A 221 -4.71 -3.55 -14.82
N PHE A 222 -5.02 -2.49 -14.09
CA PHE A 222 -6.17 -2.48 -13.16
C PHE A 222 -7.51 -2.64 -13.89
N LEU A 223 -7.65 -1.97 -15.04
CA LEU A 223 -8.87 -1.97 -15.85
C LEU A 223 -9.08 -3.27 -16.62
N SER A 224 -8.00 -3.99 -16.96
CA SER A 224 -8.09 -5.28 -17.68
C SER A 224 -8.69 -6.41 -16.85
N LEU A 225 -8.73 -6.28 -15.52
CA LEU A 225 -9.30 -7.27 -14.61
C LEU A 225 -10.76 -6.95 -14.23
N PRO A 226 -11.66 -7.92 -14.01
CA PRO A 226 -13.03 -7.65 -13.59
C PRO A 226 -13.11 -7.11 -12.15
N ILE A 227 -14.12 -6.29 -11.85
CA ILE A 227 -14.34 -5.69 -10.51
C ILE A 227 -14.48 -6.78 -9.44
N GLU A 228 -15.09 -7.88 -9.79
CA GLU A 228 -15.39 -9.03 -8.92
C GLU A 228 -14.11 -9.65 -8.37
N LEU A 229 -13.02 -9.64 -9.15
CA LEU A 229 -11.73 -10.14 -8.71
C LEU A 229 -11.14 -9.24 -7.62
N TRP A 230 -11.13 -7.92 -7.83
CA TRP A 230 -10.66 -6.95 -6.83
C TRP A 230 -11.47 -7.01 -5.53
N ARG A 231 -12.79 -7.19 -5.65
CA ARG A 231 -13.69 -7.40 -4.51
C ARG A 231 -13.36 -8.68 -3.75
N ARG A 232 -13.15 -9.79 -4.46
CA ARG A 232 -12.82 -11.10 -3.87
C ARG A 232 -11.53 -11.05 -3.08
N VAL A 233 -10.47 -10.48 -3.66
CA VAL A 233 -9.16 -10.33 -2.99
C VAL A 233 -9.29 -9.56 -1.69
N LYS A 234 -10.03 -8.44 -1.68
CA LYS A 234 -10.27 -7.67 -0.46
C LYS A 234 -11.04 -8.46 0.59
N LEU A 235 -12.12 -9.14 0.19
CA LEU A 235 -12.92 -9.92 1.13
C LEU A 235 -12.12 -11.06 1.77
N GLN A 236 -11.21 -11.70 1.02
CA GLN A 236 -10.33 -12.73 1.57
C GLN A 236 -9.46 -12.18 2.71
N GLU A 237 -8.86 -11.01 2.54
CA GLU A 237 -7.99 -10.42 3.56
C GLU A 237 -8.75 -9.82 4.76
N VAL A 238 -9.94 -9.26 4.54
CA VAL A 238 -10.79 -8.73 5.62
C VAL A 238 -11.39 -9.88 6.45
N CYS A 239 -11.79 -10.98 5.80
CA CYS A 239 -12.44 -12.12 6.46
C CYS A 239 -11.47 -12.93 7.34
N LEU A 240 -10.18 -13.02 6.97
CA LEU A 240 -9.17 -13.73 7.78
C LEU A 240 -8.95 -13.15 9.18
N LEU A 241 -9.39 -11.91 9.44
CA LEU A 241 -9.36 -11.28 10.76
C LEU A 241 -10.70 -11.41 11.51
N SER A 242 -11.77 -11.76 10.81
CA SER A 242 -13.11 -11.98 11.37
C SER A 242 -13.30 -13.48 11.64
N THR A 243 -12.57 -14.03 12.59
CA THR A 243 -12.98 -15.34 13.13
C THR A 243 -14.33 -15.15 13.81
N PRO A 244 -15.34 -16.02 13.56
CA PRO A 244 -16.56 -15.99 14.35
C PRO A 244 -16.15 -16.14 15.81
N LYS A 245 -16.61 -15.22 16.68
CA LYS A 245 -16.68 -15.54 18.10
C LYS A 245 -17.49 -16.84 18.19
N ALA A 246 -16.83 -17.92 18.58
CA ALA A 246 -17.53 -19.15 18.89
C ALA A 246 -18.62 -18.76 19.90
N ILE A 247 -19.88 -19.00 19.51
CA ILE A 247 -21.01 -18.92 20.42
C ILE A 247 -20.75 -20.01 21.46
N GLN A 248 -20.35 -19.60 22.66
CA GLN A 248 -20.40 -20.43 23.87
C GLN A 248 -21.77 -20.26 24.50
#